data_AF-A0A522V769-F1
#
_entry.id   AF-A0A522V769-F1
#
_cell.length_a   1.000
_cell.length_b   1.000
_cell.length_c   1.000
_cell.angle_alpha   90.00
_cell.angle_beta   90.00
_cell.angle_gamma   90.00
#
_symmetry.space_group_name_H-M   'P 1'
#
loop_
_entity.id
_entity.type
_entity.pdbx_description
1 polymer ?
#
loop_
_entity_poly.entity_id
_entity_poly.type
_entity_poly.pdbx_seq_one_letter_code
_entity_poly.pdbx_strand_id
1 'polypeptide(L)'
;MLLFPFSPDLDRFPAAGAPERLHLGFERWAETARESTDPDLRAFMEDLAADSKGQALLAALFGHSPFLTQAALREPQAVRQFAEQGPDVAWEAFWAALKKEIAQSSEQNEAMRLLRVAKRRASLLIAMADLAGLWDLAGVTRALSDFAELAVDSSLGLLLHQAQTAGDIE
;
A
#
# COMPACT_ATOMS: atom_id res chain seq x y z
N MET A 1 1.46 -14.25 -17.92
CA MET A 1 0.93 -14.65 -16.59
C MET A 1 -0.44 -14.02 -16.46
N LEU A 2 -1.44 -14.69 -15.87
CA LEU A 2 -2.73 -14.02 -15.64
C LEU A 2 -2.54 -13.00 -14.51
N LEU A 3 -2.64 -11.71 -14.84
CA LEU A 3 -2.84 -10.66 -13.83
C LEU A 3 -4.20 -10.93 -13.16
N PHE A 4 -4.23 -10.93 -11.83
CA PHE A 4 -5.42 -11.20 -11.01
C PHE A 4 -5.91 -12.67 -11.11
N PRO A 5 -5.37 -13.60 -10.30
CA PRO A 5 -5.92 -14.97 -10.18
C PRO A 5 -7.31 -14.99 -9.47
N PHE A 6 -7.79 -13.82 -9.04
CA PHE A 6 -9.09 -13.56 -8.47
C PHE A 6 -9.94 -12.69 -9.41
N SER A 7 -11.26 -12.63 -9.15
CA SER A 7 -12.19 -11.79 -9.90
C SER A 7 -12.44 -10.49 -9.14
N PRO A 8 -11.72 -9.40 -9.43
CA PRO A 8 -12.06 -8.09 -8.87
C PRO A 8 -13.44 -7.66 -9.38
N ASP A 9 -14.25 -7.08 -8.50
CA ASP A 9 -15.52 -6.47 -8.89
C ASP A 9 -15.24 -5.13 -9.59
N LEU A 10 -15.10 -5.18 -10.91
CA LEU A 10 -14.78 -4.00 -11.72
C LEU A 10 -15.93 -2.99 -11.75
N ASP A 11 -17.17 -3.45 -11.53
CA ASP A 11 -18.38 -2.62 -11.58
C ASP A 11 -18.51 -1.75 -10.32
N ARG A 12 -17.78 -2.11 -9.24
CA ARG A 12 -17.70 -1.34 -8.01
C ARG A 12 -16.72 -0.16 -8.07
N PHE A 13 -15.82 -0.10 -9.05
CA PHE A 13 -14.89 1.01 -9.16
C PHE A 13 -15.67 2.30 -9.47
N PRO A 14 -15.66 3.31 -8.59
CA PRO A 14 -16.39 4.54 -8.85
C PRO A 14 -15.79 5.24 -10.07
N ALA A 15 -16.66 5.85 -10.89
CA ALA A 15 -16.23 6.65 -12.03
C ALA A 15 -15.22 7.71 -11.57
N ALA A 16 -14.08 7.82 -12.24
CA ALA A 16 -13.03 8.72 -11.84
C ALA A 16 -13.52 10.17 -11.78
N GLY A 17 -13.39 10.81 -10.60
CA GLY A 17 -13.90 12.15 -10.38
C GLY A 17 -13.14 13.28 -11.10
N ALA A 18 -12.05 12.99 -11.82
CA ALA A 18 -11.29 13.96 -12.59
C ALA A 18 -10.44 13.32 -13.71
N PRO A 19 -10.79 13.49 -14.99
CA PRO A 19 -10.07 12.88 -16.12
C PRO A 19 -8.61 13.34 -16.25
N GLU A 20 -8.31 14.59 -15.88
CA GLU A 20 -6.92 15.10 -15.88
C GLU A 20 -6.01 14.33 -14.90
N ARG A 21 -6.55 13.93 -13.73
CA ARG A 21 -5.79 13.16 -12.74
C ARG A 21 -5.49 11.75 -13.21
N LEU A 22 -6.42 11.14 -13.95
CA LEU A 22 -6.22 9.83 -14.57
C LEU A 22 -5.05 9.88 -15.53
N HIS A 23 -5.07 10.82 -16.47
CA HIS A 23 -4.03 10.94 -17.49
C HIS A 23 -2.65 11.11 -16.84
N LEU A 24 -2.51 12.06 -15.91
CA LEU A 24 -1.26 12.29 -15.19
C LEU A 24 -0.83 11.07 -14.36
N GLY A 25 -1.77 10.33 -13.77
CA GLY A 25 -1.49 9.10 -13.04
C GLY A 25 -0.87 8.02 -13.93
N PHE A 26 -1.47 7.77 -15.10
CA PHE A 26 -0.95 6.81 -16.09
C PHE A 26 0.40 7.24 -16.67
N GLU A 27 0.59 8.53 -16.97
CA GLU A 27 1.89 9.03 -17.43
C GLU A 27 2.99 8.78 -16.40
N ARG A 28 2.73 9.10 -15.13
CA ARG A 28 3.68 8.88 -14.02
C ARG A 28 3.92 7.40 -13.77
N TRP A 29 2.91 6.55 -13.92
CA TRP A 29 3.07 5.10 -13.80
C TRP A 29 4.03 4.57 -14.87
N ALA A 30 3.84 4.99 -16.12
CA ALA A 30 4.72 4.63 -17.23
C ALA A 30 6.14 5.18 -17.06
N GLU A 31 6.30 6.41 -16.55
CA GLU A 31 7.59 6.98 -16.20
C GLU A 31 8.31 6.16 -15.11
N THR A 32 7.60 5.85 -14.02
CA THR A 32 8.12 5.03 -12.93
C THR A 32 8.54 3.64 -13.42
N ALA A 33 7.78 3.03 -14.34
CA ALA A 33 8.14 1.74 -14.94
C ALA A 33 9.46 1.83 -15.72
N ARG A 34 9.65 2.89 -16.53
CA ARG A 34 10.89 3.12 -17.28
C ARG A 34 12.10 3.33 -16.37
N GLU A 35 11.90 4.02 -15.25
CA GLU A 35 12.95 4.28 -14.25
C GLU A 35 13.27 3.07 -13.36
N SER A 36 12.38 2.08 -13.27
CA SER A 36 12.62 0.85 -12.50
C SER A 36 13.89 0.15 -12.97
N THR A 37 14.80 -0.15 -12.05
CA THR A 37 16.00 -0.94 -12.32
C THR A 37 15.73 -2.45 -12.33
N ASP A 38 14.58 -2.87 -11.80
CA ASP A 38 14.10 -4.25 -11.81
C ASP A 38 13.31 -4.52 -13.11
N PRO A 39 13.82 -5.41 -14.00
CA PRO A 39 13.18 -5.70 -15.28
C PRO A 39 11.84 -6.43 -15.12
N ASP A 40 11.69 -7.29 -14.11
CA ASP A 40 10.46 -8.03 -13.88
C ASP A 40 9.37 -7.10 -13.35
N LEU A 41 9.74 -6.16 -12.48
CA LEU A 41 8.82 -5.13 -12.01
C LEU A 41 8.42 -4.17 -13.13
N ARG A 42 9.36 -3.78 -14.00
CA ARG A 42 9.05 -2.95 -15.18
C ARG A 42 8.04 -3.65 -16.08
N ALA A 43 8.30 -4.91 -16.44
CA ALA A 43 7.40 -5.70 -17.27
C ALA A 43 6.01 -5.83 -16.62
N PHE A 44 5.95 -6.11 -15.31
CA PHE A 44 4.69 -6.12 -14.57
C PHE A 44 3.93 -4.80 -14.68
N MET A 45 4.60 -3.66 -14.50
CA MET A 45 3.94 -2.35 -14.55
C MET A 45 3.40 -2.02 -15.95
N GLU A 46 4.14 -2.40 -17.00
CA GLU A 46 3.72 -2.25 -18.40
C GLU A 46 2.52 -3.17 -18.71
N ASP A 47 2.60 -4.44 -18.31
CA ASP A 47 1.52 -5.41 -18.49
C ASP A 47 0.24 -4.99 -17.74
N LEU A 48 0.38 -4.48 -16.51
CA LEU A 48 -0.74 -3.99 -15.71
C LEU A 48 -1.44 -2.79 -16.38
N ALA A 49 -0.67 -1.90 -17.00
CA ALA A 49 -1.23 -0.76 -17.72
C ALA A 49 -1.84 -1.14 -19.08
N ALA A 50 -1.49 -2.30 -19.64
CA ALA A 50 -2.05 -2.83 -20.89
C ALA A 50 -3.28 -3.72 -20.66
N ASP A 51 -3.40 -4.35 -19.49
CA ASP A 51 -4.52 -5.21 -19.13
C ASP A 51 -5.76 -4.43 -18.71
N SER A 52 -6.94 -4.88 -19.14
CA SER A 52 -8.22 -4.21 -18.85
C SER A 52 -8.56 -4.13 -17.36
N LYS A 53 -8.28 -5.18 -16.57
CA LYS A 53 -8.52 -5.18 -15.12
C LYS A 53 -7.48 -4.31 -14.42
N GLY A 54 -6.23 -4.38 -14.85
CA GLY A 54 -5.14 -3.53 -14.37
C GLY A 54 -5.43 -2.04 -14.60
N GLN A 55 -5.89 -1.67 -15.79
CA GLN A 55 -6.32 -0.31 -16.10
C GLN A 55 -7.48 0.16 -15.20
N ALA A 56 -8.48 -0.67 -14.95
CA ALA A 56 -9.59 -0.33 -14.07
C ALA A 56 -9.09 -0.06 -12.64
N LEU A 57 -8.22 -0.91 -12.10
CA LEU A 57 -7.61 -0.71 -10.78
C LEU A 57 -6.78 0.57 -10.72
N LEU A 58 -5.89 0.79 -11.69
CA LEU A 58 -5.05 2.00 -11.76
C LEU A 58 -5.91 3.26 -11.90
N ALA A 59 -6.95 3.22 -12.74
CA ALA A 59 -7.87 4.33 -12.90
C ALA A 59 -8.61 4.64 -11.60
N ALA A 60 -9.03 3.62 -10.85
CA ALA A 60 -9.61 3.82 -9.53
C ALA A 60 -8.60 4.47 -8.57
N LEU A 61 -7.39 3.95 -8.45
CA LEU A 61 -6.37 4.55 -7.59
C LEU A 61 -6.08 6.01 -7.95
N PHE A 62 -5.98 6.32 -9.25
CA PHE A 62 -5.65 7.65 -9.75
C PHE A 62 -6.83 8.64 -9.69
N GLY A 63 -8.05 8.15 -9.86
CA GLY A 63 -9.26 8.96 -9.86
C GLY A 63 -9.72 9.39 -8.47
N HIS A 64 -9.47 8.57 -7.45
CA HIS A 64 -10.03 8.76 -6.10
C HIS A 64 -9.23 9.74 -5.25
N SER A 65 -7.90 9.65 -5.25
CA SER A 65 -7.08 10.46 -4.34
C SER A 65 -5.65 10.64 -4.84
N PRO A 66 -5.11 11.88 -4.86
CA PRO A 66 -3.68 12.12 -5.11
C PRO A 66 -2.76 11.34 -4.18
N PHE A 67 -3.20 11.04 -2.95
CA PHE A 67 -2.45 10.22 -2.02
C PHE A 67 -2.33 8.77 -2.51
N LEU A 68 -3.41 8.17 -3.04
CA LEU A 68 -3.37 6.80 -3.57
C LEU A 68 -2.55 6.71 -4.85
N THR A 69 -2.62 7.73 -5.72
CA THR A 69 -1.70 7.86 -6.86
C THR A 69 -0.24 7.80 -6.39
N GLN A 70 0.13 8.65 -5.43
CA GLN A 70 1.49 8.68 -4.92
C GLN A 70 1.88 7.36 -4.23
N ALA A 71 0.95 6.73 -3.51
CA ALA A 71 1.20 5.45 -2.86
C ALA A 71 1.50 4.35 -3.89
N ALA A 72 0.68 4.23 -4.94
CA ALA A 72 0.89 3.26 -6.00
C ALA A 72 2.25 3.46 -6.73
N LEU A 73 2.61 4.70 -7.02
CA LEU A 73 3.89 5.04 -7.67
C LEU A 73 5.10 4.75 -6.77
N ARG A 74 4.96 4.91 -5.44
CA ARG A 74 6.04 4.65 -4.48
C ARG A 74 6.16 3.19 -4.08
N GLU A 75 5.09 2.41 -4.25
CA GLU A 75 5.01 1.02 -3.81
C GLU A 75 4.57 0.07 -4.95
N PRO A 76 5.19 0.11 -6.15
CA PRO A 76 4.77 -0.73 -7.27
C PRO A 76 4.90 -2.24 -6.96
N GLN A 77 5.83 -2.64 -6.09
CA GLN A 77 5.93 -4.02 -5.62
C GLN A 77 4.71 -4.45 -4.80
N ALA A 78 4.10 -3.55 -4.01
CA ALA A 78 2.88 -3.87 -3.27
C ALA A 78 1.68 -4.04 -4.22
N VAL A 79 1.61 -3.23 -5.28
CA VAL A 79 0.63 -3.40 -6.36
C VAL A 79 0.82 -4.74 -7.06
N ARG A 80 2.08 -5.12 -7.36
CA ARG A 80 2.42 -6.41 -7.94
C ARG A 80 1.99 -7.57 -7.06
N GLN A 81 2.38 -7.56 -5.80
CA GLN A 81 2.05 -8.63 -4.87
C GLN A 81 0.53 -8.78 -4.74
N PHE A 82 -0.20 -7.67 -4.64
CA PHE A 82 -1.66 -7.69 -4.63
C PHE A 82 -2.24 -8.30 -5.91
N ALA A 83 -1.80 -7.85 -7.08
CA ALA A 83 -2.33 -8.31 -8.36
C ALA A 83 -2.02 -9.79 -8.64
N GLU A 84 -0.87 -10.29 -8.16
CA GLU A 84 -0.42 -11.66 -8.38
C GLU A 84 -0.94 -12.65 -7.32
N GLN A 85 -1.13 -12.21 -6.07
CA GLN A 85 -1.38 -13.12 -4.94
C GLN A 85 -2.70 -12.83 -4.19
N GLY A 86 -3.31 -11.68 -4.44
CA GLY A 86 -4.53 -11.25 -3.76
C GLY A 86 -4.29 -10.46 -2.47
N PRO A 87 -5.38 -9.88 -1.92
CA PRO A 87 -5.32 -8.95 -0.80
C PRO A 87 -4.78 -9.60 0.48
N ASP A 88 -5.24 -10.81 0.82
CA ASP A 88 -4.90 -11.46 2.08
C ASP A 88 -3.41 -11.79 2.15
N VAL A 89 -2.88 -12.43 1.10
CA VAL A 89 -1.46 -12.79 1.03
C VAL A 89 -0.56 -11.55 1.01
N ALA A 90 -0.94 -10.52 0.24
CA ALA A 90 -0.20 -9.27 0.20
C ALA A 90 -0.22 -8.54 1.56
N TRP A 91 -1.37 -8.54 2.24
CA TRP A 91 -1.52 -7.94 3.57
C TRP A 91 -0.72 -8.69 4.63
N GLU A 92 -0.82 -10.02 4.69
CA GLU A 92 -0.09 -10.84 5.65
C GLU A 92 1.43 -10.68 5.50
N ALA A 93 1.93 -10.67 4.26
CA ALA A 93 3.35 -10.46 3.99
C ALA A 93 3.82 -9.06 4.43
N PHE A 94 3.04 -8.02 4.11
CA PHE A 94 3.29 -6.67 4.58
C PHE A 94 3.30 -6.60 6.12
N TRP A 95 2.30 -7.20 6.75
CA TRP A 95 2.10 -7.17 8.19
C TRP A 95 3.23 -7.85 8.95
N ALA A 96 3.66 -9.03 8.47
CA ALA A 96 4.77 -9.77 9.04
C ALA A 96 6.10 -9.01 8.91
N ALA A 97 6.36 -8.41 7.74
CA ALA A 97 7.56 -7.59 7.52
C ALA A 97 7.57 -6.37 8.44
N LEU A 98 6.45 -5.65 8.54
CA LEU A 98 6.31 -4.46 9.38
C LEU A 98 6.58 -4.76 10.85
N LYS A 99 5.96 -5.81 11.41
CA LYS A 99 6.17 -6.21 12.81
C LYS A 99 7.65 -6.51 13.09
N LYS A 100 8.32 -7.16 12.16
CA LYS A 100 9.76 -7.46 12.26
C LYS A 100 10.60 -6.18 12.23
N GLU A 101 10.34 -5.27 11.30
CA GLU A 101 11.06 -3.99 11.19
C GLU A 101 10.89 -3.12 12.44
N ILE A 102 9.66 -3.02 12.97
CA ILE A 102 9.36 -2.29 14.20
C ILE A 102 10.12 -2.87 15.39
N ALA A 103 10.10 -4.20 15.55
CA ALA A 103 10.79 -4.86 16.66
C ALA A 103 12.31 -4.69 16.61
N GLN A 104 12.87 -4.40 15.43
CA GLN A 104 14.30 -4.14 15.23
C GLN A 104 14.66 -2.65 15.32
N SER A 105 13.68 -1.76 15.35
CA SER A 105 13.90 -0.33 15.44
C SER A 105 14.21 0.08 16.89
N SER A 106 15.36 0.73 17.09
CA SER A 106 15.79 1.24 18.41
C SER A 106 15.83 2.77 18.47
N GLU A 107 15.73 3.45 17.33
CA GLU A 107 15.81 4.90 17.23
C GLU A 107 14.47 5.51 16.81
N GLN A 108 14.10 6.61 17.47
CA GLN A 108 12.84 7.31 17.23
C GLN A 108 12.69 7.79 15.79
N ASN A 109 13.74 8.39 15.23
CA ASN A 109 13.71 8.91 13.86
C ASN A 109 13.48 7.78 12.86
N GLU A 110 14.13 6.64 13.06
CA GLU A 110 13.97 5.47 12.21
C GLU A 110 12.56 4.87 12.35
N ALA A 111 12.06 4.69 13.57
CA ALA A 111 10.72 4.20 13.78
C ALA A 111 9.64 5.11 13.19
N MET A 112 9.77 6.44 13.35
CA MET A 112 8.85 7.39 12.72
C MET A 112 8.94 7.36 11.20
N ARG A 113 10.12 7.08 10.62
CA ARG A 113 10.28 6.89 9.17
C ARG A 113 9.58 5.60 8.72
N LEU A 114 9.81 4.49 9.43
CA LEU A 114 9.18 3.19 9.19
C LEU A 114 7.66 3.29 9.25
N LEU A 115 7.08 3.88 10.30
CA LEU A 115 5.63 4.04 10.43
C LEU A 115 5.00 4.89 9.31
N ARG A 116 5.71 5.90 8.79
CA ARG A 116 5.23 6.69 7.64
C ARG A 116 5.22 5.89 6.35
N VAL A 117 6.24 5.07 6.11
CA VAL A 117 6.29 4.15 4.97
C VAL A 117 5.19 3.10 5.10
N ALA A 118 5.06 2.51 6.28
CA ALA A 118 4.06 1.51 6.60
C ALA A 118 2.64 2.04 6.41
N LYS A 119 2.35 3.26 6.86
CA LYS A 119 1.05 3.91 6.62
C LYS A 119 0.71 3.99 5.14
N ARG A 120 1.67 4.44 4.31
CA ARG A 120 1.46 4.56 2.87
C ARG A 120 1.14 3.20 2.23
N ARG A 121 1.92 2.17 2.55
CA ARG A 121 1.74 0.82 2.01
C ARG A 121 0.44 0.16 2.52
N ALA A 122 0.14 0.29 3.81
CA ALA A 122 -1.11 -0.19 4.40
C ALA A 122 -2.32 0.45 3.73
N SER A 123 -2.33 1.78 3.62
CA SER A 123 -3.44 2.50 2.97
C SER A 123 -3.62 2.09 1.50
N LEU A 124 -2.53 1.80 0.78
CA LEU A 124 -2.61 1.31 -0.60
C LEU A 124 -3.24 -0.09 -0.66
N LEU A 125 -2.75 -1.04 0.12
CA LEU A 125 -3.27 -2.42 0.13
C LEU A 125 -4.74 -2.47 0.54
N ILE A 126 -5.10 -1.75 1.61
CA ILE A 126 -6.48 -1.66 2.10
C ILE A 126 -7.39 -1.05 1.02
N ALA A 127 -6.96 0.05 0.40
CA ALA A 127 -7.75 0.71 -0.64
C ALA A 127 -7.92 -0.19 -1.87
N MET A 128 -6.89 -0.92 -2.31
CA MET A 128 -7.02 -1.85 -3.44
C MET A 128 -7.98 -3.00 -3.11
N ALA A 129 -7.94 -3.53 -1.88
CA ALA A 129 -8.85 -4.59 -1.44
C ALA A 129 -10.31 -4.13 -1.38
N ASP A 130 -10.55 -2.92 -0.87
CA ASP A 130 -11.87 -2.27 -0.80
C ASP A 130 -12.41 -1.99 -2.21
N LEU A 131 -11.61 -1.30 -3.04
CA LEU A 131 -12.02 -0.92 -4.40
C LEU A 131 -12.25 -2.13 -5.31
N ALA A 132 -11.49 -3.21 -5.15
CA ALA A 132 -11.68 -4.46 -5.89
C ALA A 132 -12.86 -5.30 -5.34
N GLY A 133 -13.51 -4.88 -4.25
CA GLY A 133 -14.62 -5.60 -3.62
C GLY A 133 -14.23 -6.91 -2.95
N LEU A 134 -12.94 -7.12 -2.66
CA LEU A 134 -12.42 -8.38 -2.13
C LEU A 134 -12.45 -8.43 -0.60
N TRP A 135 -12.39 -7.27 0.04
CA TRP A 135 -12.70 -7.14 1.46
C TRP A 135 -14.04 -6.45 1.63
N ASP A 136 -14.81 -6.90 2.62
CA ASP A 136 -15.98 -6.20 3.07
C ASP A 136 -15.59 -5.03 4.00
N LEU A 137 -16.57 -4.20 4.36
CA LEU A 137 -16.35 -3.06 5.25
C LEU A 137 -15.74 -3.47 6.59
N ALA A 138 -16.09 -4.66 7.11
CA ALA A 138 -15.55 -5.17 8.36
C ALA A 138 -14.06 -5.52 8.24
N GLY A 139 -13.64 -6.16 7.15
CA GLY A 139 -12.25 -6.47 6.84
C GLY A 139 -11.41 -5.20 6.66
N VAL A 140 -11.91 -4.24 5.87
CA VAL A 140 -11.26 -2.93 5.69
C VAL A 140 -11.08 -2.20 7.02
N THR A 141 -12.15 -2.13 7.84
CA THR A 141 -12.12 -1.44 9.13
C THR A 141 -11.15 -2.12 10.09
N ARG A 142 -11.14 -3.47 10.13
CA ARG A 142 -10.21 -4.24 10.96
C ARG A 142 -8.77 -3.96 10.57
N ALA A 143 -8.42 -4.00 9.29
CA ALA A 143 -7.07 -3.72 8.82
C ALA A 143 -6.61 -2.30 9.19
N LEU A 144 -7.50 -1.31 9.11
CA LEU A 144 -7.22 0.06 9.55
C LEU A 144 -7.00 0.14 11.07
N SER A 145 -7.86 -0.51 11.85
CA SER A 145 -7.75 -0.57 13.31
C SER A 145 -6.48 -1.27 13.77
N ASP A 146 -6.17 -2.43 13.22
CA ASP A 146 -4.96 -3.20 13.53
C ASP A 146 -3.71 -2.34 13.26
N PHE A 147 -3.65 -1.68 12.10
CA PHE A 147 -2.54 -0.78 11.78
C PHE A 147 -2.44 0.41 12.75
N ALA A 148 -3.58 1.01 13.13
CA ALA A 148 -3.61 2.12 14.07
C ALA A 148 -3.11 1.69 15.47
N GLU A 149 -3.56 0.54 15.96
CA GLU A 149 -3.11 -0.05 17.22
C GLU A 149 -1.61 -0.30 17.21
N LEU A 150 -1.09 -0.97 16.18
CA LEU A 150 0.34 -1.20 16.03
C LEU A 150 1.14 0.12 16.03
N ALA A 151 0.67 1.15 15.33
CA ALA A 151 1.36 2.43 15.26
C ALA A 151 1.38 3.14 16.63
N VAL A 152 0.28 3.08 17.39
CA VAL A 152 0.19 3.64 18.74
C VAL A 152 1.10 2.88 19.70
N ASP A 153 1.03 1.56 19.72
CA ASP A 153 1.83 0.71 20.60
C ASP A 153 3.34 0.88 20.32
N SER A 154 3.73 0.93 19.06
CA SER A 154 5.12 1.14 18.66
C SER A 154 5.62 2.51 19.12
N SER A 155 4.79 3.55 18.94
CA SER A 155 5.15 4.91 19.38
C SER A 155 5.27 5.01 20.90
N LEU A 156 4.34 4.38 21.63
CA LEU A 156 4.36 4.34 23.08
C LEU A 156 5.59 3.59 23.60
N GLY A 157 5.88 2.40 23.06
CA GLY A 157 7.04 1.60 23.46
C GLY A 157 8.36 2.35 23.28
N LEU A 158 8.50 3.11 22.19
CA LEU A 158 9.67 3.96 21.95
C LEU A 158 9.80 5.08 22.99
N LEU A 159 8.71 5.78 23.28
CA LEU A 159 8.72 6.87 24.26
C LEU A 159 9.05 6.36 25.68
N LEU A 160 8.53 5.19 26.05
CA LEU A 160 8.84 4.54 27.33
C LEU A 160 10.31 4.13 27.40
N HIS A 161 10.84 3.50 26.35
CA HIS A 161 12.27 3.13 26.28
C HIS A 161 13.19 4.36 26.39
N GLN A 162 12.81 5.47 25.77
CA GLN A 162 13.54 6.74 25.87
C GLN A 162 13.53 7.30 27.28
N ALA A 163 12.35 7.37 27.91
CA ALA A 163 12.21 7.87 29.27
C ALA A 163 13.02 7.02 30.26
N GLN A 164 13.05 5.70 30.09
CA GLN A 164 13.88 4.81 30.91
C GLN A 164 15.38 5.06 30.68
N THR A 165 15.81 5.20 29.42
CA THR A 165 17.22 5.50 29.09
C THR A 165 17.65 6.88 29.61
N ALA A 166 16.72 7.84 29.65
CA ALA A 166 16.95 9.19 30.19
C ALA A 166 16.91 9.24 31.73
N GLY A 167 16.38 8.21 32.39
CA GLY A 167 16.20 8.16 33.84
C GLY A 167 14.95 8.89 34.35
N ASP A 168 13.99 9.21 33.48
CA ASP A 168 12.74 9.88 33.83
C ASP A 168 11.72 8.92 34.47
N ILE A 169 11.87 7.61 34.23
CA ILE A 169 11.03 6.53 34.77
C ILE A 169 11.89 5.29 35.12
N GLU A 170 11.48 4.52 36.13
CA GLU A 170 12.14 3.28 36.60
C GLU A 170 11.57 2.01 35.94
#